data_AF-A0A2E5IDR6-F1
#
_entry.id   AF-A0A2E5IDR6-F1
#
_cell.length_a   1.000
_cell.length_b   1.000
_cell.length_c   1.000
_cell.angle_alpha   90.00
_cell.angle_beta   90.00
_cell.angle_gamma   90.00
#
_symmetry.space_group_name_H-M   'P 1'
#
loop_
_entity.id
_entity.type
_entity.pdbx_description
1 polymer ?
#
loop_
_entity_poly.entity_id
_entity_poly.type
_entity_poly.pdbx_seq_one_letter_code
_entity_poly.pdbx_strand_id
1 'polypeptide(L)'
;MARKKEKIVVNLDLPKDDTTLTRLYVILFFSIILGLGSGLFWIANSGFVPTANGEPMFTNLYCGATAQDELGNPTGEYFQTNQKPTYTANQTCSILQDEPDRITWEGEEWTMVTKRGKNFDVPGVPESSTGGTAVLQPLWLNYTVEASGSYDYTVAIRTSGGDILEFENDTANTGEQQLFMLSIPPDSRYELIFMTSQEGQFLQTVTFDMTVHYQDGIPTNMNNKSLWLGPAVEAGPLKVHPTIFLNFFGLTFFFFIYPASYYWEKVEDAKNEVEEKFPDFLRDLAEYWKGGLSMTVAVQTLATSEYGALNDEVKKMSDQLSWGVKFSDVIRQFAERVGTPLVRRAITLIAEADRAGGKISDILVTAANDSRELKFLEGERKRAIGSYIAVIWTSYFVFLGVIVVLAKVFIPAIAGSNSGGEDGGDSGGQTIGNMTIRNIDPLFFLTIFYYGVTMQALGNGSMAGLMATGRFSTGFKHSGMMIVVALVIFNLVAFSPDLIGITEVPGLNPSSGSFVPSPLYFGG
;
A
#
# COMPACT_ATOMS: atom_id res chain seq x y z
N MET A 1 10.56 61.00 -55.47
CA MET A 1 10.86 59.61 -55.06
C MET A 1 10.16 59.32 -53.75
N ALA A 2 9.01 58.64 -53.78
CA ALA A 2 8.31 58.21 -52.56
C ALA A 2 8.89 56.87 -52.09
N ARG A 3 9.45 56.85 -50.87
CA ARG A 3 10.07 55.68 -50.25
C ARG A 3 8.98 54.67 -49.85
N LYS A 4 9.05 53.47 -50.42
CA LYS A 4 8.14 52.34 -50.16
C LYS A 4 8.24 51.99 -48.66
N LYS A 5 7.14 52.10 -47.90
CA LYS A 5 7.09 51.66 -46.51
C LYS A 5 7.17 50.14 -46.46
N GLU A 6 8.26 49.60 -45.93
CA GLU A 6 8.38 48.18 -45.61
C GLU A 6 7.39 47.85 -44.49
N LYS A 7 6.48 46.93 -44.79
CA LYS A 7 5.48 46.43 -43.86
C LYS A 7 6.21 45.44 -42.95
N ILE A 8 6.58 45.87 -41.74
CA ILE A 8 7.14 44.98 -40.72
C ILE A 8 6.00 44.05 -40.29
N VAL A 9 6.07 42.79 -40.71
CA VAL A 9 5.17 41.73 -40.22
C VAL A 9 5.71 41.30 -38.87
N VAL A 10 5.09 41.80 -37.81
CA VAL A 10 5.37 41.34 -36.45
C VAL A 10 4.66 39.99 -36.28
N ASN A 11 5.41 38.90 -36.41
CA ASN A 11 4.94 37.60 -35.92
C ASN A 11 4.93 37.66 -34.40
N LEU A 12 3.77 37.99 -33.84
CA LEU A 12 3.48 37.74 -32.45
C LEU A 12 3.37 36.23 -32.29
N ASP A 13 4.45 35.59 -31.85
CA ASP A 13 4.40 34.25 -31.23
C ASP A 13 3.60 34.39 -29.93
N LEU A 14 2.28 34.54 -30.06
CA LEU A 14 1.38 34.29 -28.96
C LEU A 14 1.64 32.83 -28.56
N PRO A 15 1.91 32.54 -27.28
CA PRO A 15 2.06 31.16 -26.85
C PRO A 15 0.77 30.45 -27.26
N LYS A 16 0.90 29.55 -28.24
CA LYS A 16 -0.18 28.64 -28.65
C LYS A 16 -0.63 28.00 -27.34
N ASP A 17 -1.90 28.14 -26.98
CA ASP A 17 -2.49 27.51 -25.79
C ASP A 17 -2.30 25.99 -25.92
N ASP A 18 -1.14 25.51 -25.47
CA ASP A 18 -0.79 24.11 -25.55
C ASP A 18 -1.48 23.42 -24.39
N THR A 19 -2.75 23.09 -24.62
CA THR A 19 -3.58 22.33 -23.69
C THR A 19 -2.86 21.10 -23.13
N THR A 20 -1.91 20.54 -23.89
CA THR A 20 -1.04 19.44 -23.48
C THR A 20 -0.13 19.81 -22.31
N LEU A 21 0.51 20.97 -22.39
CA LEU A 21 1.46 21.49 -21.41
C LEU A 21 0.75 22.00 -20.15
N THR A 22 -0.41 22.66 -20.33
CA THR A 22 -1.27 23.05 -19.20
C THR A 22 -1.75 21.84 -18.41
N ARG A 23 -2.21 20.77 -19.08
CA ARG A 23 -2.58 19.51 -18.42
C ARG A 23 -1.41 18.86 -17.69
N LEU A 24 -0.21 18.88 -18.28
CA LEU A 24 1.00 18.37 -17.64
C LEU A 24 1.30 19.13 -16.34
N TYR A 25 1.22 20.46 -16.34
CA TYR A 25 1.45 21.26 -15.13
C TYR A 25 0.43 20.99 -14.03
N VAL A 26 -0.85 20.80 -14.40
CA VAL A 26 -1.88 20.41 -13.43
C VAL A 26 -1.56 19.04 -12.81
N ILE A 27 -1.19 18.05 -13.63
CA ILE A 27 -0.80 16.72 -13.14
C ILE A 27 0.41 16.82 -12.22
N LEU A 28 1.44 17.58 -12.59
CA LEU A 28 2.63 17.79 -11.78
C LEU A 28 2.31 18.46 -10.44
N PHE A 29 1.43 19.47 -10.43
CA PHE A 29 1.02 20.16 -9.22
C PHE A 29 0.40 19.19 -8.20
N PHE A 30 -0.61 18.41 -8.61
CA PHE A 30 -1.25 17.43 -7.72
C PHE A 30 -0.29 16.30 -7.32
N SER A 31 0.52 15.83 -8.26
CA SER A 31 1.54 14.79 -8.02
C SER A 31 2.57 15.21 -6.97
N ILE A 32 3.03 16.47 -7.02
CA ILE A 32 3.99 17.00 -6.06
C ILE A 32 3.37 17.13 -4.67
N ILE A 33 2.12 17.61 -4.58
CA ILE A 33 1.43 17.73 -3.29
C ILE A 33 1.22 16.36 -2.65
N LEU A 34 0.75 15.37 -3.41
CA LEU A 34 0.54 14.01 -2.91
C LEU A 34 1.87 13.33 -2.55
N GLY A 35 2.92 13.53 -3.34
CA GLY A 35 4.26 13.02 -3.06
C GLY A 35 4.84 13.61 -1.77
N LEU A 36 4.79 14.94 -1.61
CA LEU A 36 5.24 15.62 -0.39
C LEU A 36 4.41 15.22 0.83
N GLY A 37 3.08 15.13 0.71
CA GLY A 37 2.21 14.68 1.79
C GLY A 37 2.54 13.26 2.25
N SER A 38 2.77 12.35 1.30
CA SER A 38 3.18 10.98 1.59
C SER A 38 4.55 10.94 2.27
N GLY A 39 5.50 11.75 1.80
CA GLY A 39 6.84 11.82 2.36
C GLY A 39 6.83 12.37 3.79
N LEU A 40 6.02 13.40 4.05
CA LEU A 40 5.84 13.96 5.39
C LEU A 40 5.21 12.95 6.34
N PHE A 41 4.17 12.24 5.89
CA PHE A 41 3.53 11.19 6.70
C PHE A 41 4.51 10.06 7.05
N TRP A 42 5.31 9.63 6.07
CA TRP A 42 6.36 8.65 6.27
C TRP A 42 7.42 9.14 7.29
N ILE A 43 7.94 10.36 7.13
CA ILE A 43 8.93 10.94 8.05
C ILE A 43 8.36 11.05 9.47
N ALA A 44 7.13 11.55 9.62
CA ALA A 44 6.51 11.78 10.93
C ALA A 44 6.22 10.49 11.70
N ASN A 45 5.97 9.38 11.00
CA ASN A 45 5.79 8.07 11.61
C ASN A 45 7.11 7.30 11.77
N SER A 46 8.10 7.58 10.94
CA SER A 46 9.40 6.91 11.03
C SER A 46 10.17 7.33 12.29
N GLY A 47 10.98 6.41 12.82
CA GLY A 47 11.91 6.72 13.92
C GLY A 47 13.08 7.64 13.55
N PHE A 48 13.07 8.30 12.38
CA PHE A 48 14.13 9.24 11.98
C PHE A 48 14.12 10.54 12.79
N VAL A 49 12.94 10.97 13.24
CA VAL A 49 12.78 12.16 14.09
C VAL A 49 12.36 11.68 15.48
N PRO A 50 13.32 11.44 16.39
CA PRO A 50 12.99 10.97 17.73
C PRO A 50 12.26 12.07 18.51
N THR A 51 11.21 11.69 19.23
CA THR A 51 10.51 12.58 20.16
C THR A 51 10.94 12.27 21.60
N ALA A 52 10.72 13.21 22.52
CA ALA A 52 11.08 13.03 23.92
C ALA A 52 10.28 11.91 24.62
N ASN A 53 9.05 11.64 24.15
CA ASN A 53 8.13 10.63 24.72
C ASN A 53 8.40 9.21 24.22
N GLY A 54 9.26 9.05 23.21
CA GLY A 54 9.47 7.77 22.52
C GLY A 54 8.38 7.41 21.51
N GLU A 55 7.28 8.16 21.47
CA GLU A 55 6.16 8.02 20.52
C GLU A 55 6.48 8.68 19.17
N PRO A 56 5.93 8.21 18.04
CA PRO A 56 6.14 8.86 16.75
C PRO A 56 5.65 10.33 16.73
N MET A 57 6.30 11.16 15.92
CA MET A 57 5.89 12.57 15.80
C MET A 57 4.44 12.70 15.31
N PHE A 58 4.00 11.78 14.44
CA PHE A 58 2.64 11.74 13.94
C PHE A 58 1.60 11.58 15.06
N THR A 59 1.81 10.64 15.99
CA THR A 59 0.85 10.38 17.08
C THR A 59 0.79 11.57 18.03
N ASN A 60 1.95 12.13 18.40
CA ASN A 60 2.02 13.30 19.28
C ASN A 60 1.35 14.55 18.67
N LEU A 61 1.57 14.82 17.37
CA LEU A 61 0.96 15.97 16.70
C LEU A 61 -0.55 15.79 16.48
N TYR A 62 -0.96 14.60 16.04
CA TYR A 62 -2.37 14.32 15.77
C TYR A 62 -3.18 14.32 17.07
N CYS A 63 -2.81 13.48 18.03
CA CYS A 63 -3.52 13.40 19.31
C CYS A 63 -3.35 14.67 20.15
N GLY A 64 -2.22 15.37 20.05
CA GLY A 64 -2.05 16.69 20.66
C GLY A 64 -3.03 17.74 20.14
N ALA A 65 -3.55 17.58 18.91
CA ALA A 65 -4.52 18.50 18.31
C ALA A 65 -5.97 18.02 18.43
N THR A 66 -6.22 16.71 18.45
CA THR A 66 -7.57 16.13 18.33
C THR A 66 -8.07 15.38 19.56
N ALA A 67 -7.21 15.06 20.54
CA ALA A 67 -7.63 14.28 21.70
C ALA A 67 -8.62 15.03 22.58
N GLN A 68 -9.71 14.35 22.95
CA GLN A 68 -10.78 14.87 23.79
C GLN A 68 -11.27 13.81 24.77
N ASP A 69 -11.66 14.21 25.98
CA ASP A 69 -12.30 13.33 26.95
C ASP A 69 -13.76 13.01 26.56
N GLU A 70 -14.43 12.12 27.31
CA GLU A 70 -15.85 11.78 27.11
C GLU A 70 -16.80 12.98 27.25
N LEU A 71 -16.34 14.07 27.89
CA LEU A 71 -17.08 15.32 28.07
C LEU A 71 -16.75 16.37 26.99
N GLY A 72 -15.86 16.07 26.05
CA GLY A 72 -15.44 16.95 24.96
C GLY A 72 -14.36 17.99 25.33
N ASN A 73 -13.74 17.89 26.50
CA ASN A 73 -12.61 18.75 26.89
C ASN A 73 -11.33 18.31 26.18
N PRO A 74 -10.50 19.25 25.71
CA PRO A 74 -9.25 18.92 25.02
C PRO A 74 -8.22 18.32 25.99
N THR A 75 -7.72 17.12 25.65
CA THR A 75 -6.72 16.35 26.44
C THR A 75 -5.36 16.25 25.75
N GLY A 76 -5.12 17.10 24.73
CA GLY A 76 -3.88 17.06 23.93
C GLY A 76 -2.58 17.29 24.69
N GLU A 77 -2.63 17.82 25.92
CA GLU A 77 -1.45 18.06 26.76
C GLU A 77 -0.69 16.77 27.09
N TYR A 78 -1.41 15.64 27.27
CA TYR A 78 -0.78 14.35 27.59
C TYR A 78 0.24 13.89 26.53
N PHE A 79 0.03 14.28 25.28
CA PHE A 79 0.86 13.90 24.13
C PHE A 79 2.05 14.85 23.88
N GLN A 80 2.11 15.97 24.61
CA GLN A 80 3.15 17.00 24.47
C GLN A 80 4.17 16.98 25.63
N THR A 81 4.08 16.01 26.53
CA THR A 81 4.97 15.90 27.70
C THR A 81 6.33 15.29 27.31
N ASN A 82 7.15 14.91 28.32
CA ASN A 82 8.37 14.10 28.15
C ASN A 82 8.19 12.65 28.64
N GLN A 83 6.96 12.26 28.99
CA GLN A 83 6.61 10.91 29.43
C GLN A 83 5.67 10.25 28.42
N LYS A 84 5.80 8.93 28.27
CA LYS A 84 4.90 8.15 27.42
C LYS A 84 3.46 8.28 27.96
N PRO A 85 2.46 8.58 27.11
CA PRO A 85 1.06 8.65 27.52
C PRO A 85 0.59 7.34 28.17
N THR A 86 -0.27 7.45 29.18
CA THR A 86 -0.93 6.30 29.81
C THR A 86 -1.98 5.72 28.88
N TYR A 87 -2.40 4.47 29.13
CA TYR A 87 -3.49 3.83 28.38
C TYR A 87 -4.76 4.69 28.34
N THR A 88 -5.12 5.29 29.47
CA THR A 88 -6.27 6.21 29.58
C THR A 88 -6.15 7.43 28.69
N ALA A 89 -4.96 8.02 28.60
CA ALA A 89 -4.71 9.13 27.70
C ALA A 89 -4.84 8.69 26.23
N ASN A 90 -4.34 7.50 25.87
CA ASN A 90 -4.48 6.94 24.53
C ASN A 90 -5.94 6.77 24.11
N GLN A 91 -6.83 6.34 25.01
CA GLN A 91 -8.26 6.19 24.71
C GLN A 91 -8.98 7.52 24.35
N THR A 92 -8.43 8.67 24.76
CA THR A 92 -8.98 10.00 24.40
C THR A 92 -8.69 10.40 22.95
N CYS A 93 -7.85 9.65 22.24
CA CYS A 93 -7.52 9.91 20.84
C CYS A 93 -8.06 8.80 19.93
N SER A 94 -8.86 9.16 18.92
CA SER A 94 -9.53 8.21 18.03
C SER A 94 -8.61 7.22 17.29
N ILE A 95 -7.37 7.61 17.02
CA ILE A 95 -6.39 6.74 16.34
C ILE A 95 -5.63 5.82 17.28
N LEU A 96 -5.68 6.09 18.60
CA LEU A 96 -4.98 5.35 19.65
C LEU A 96 -5.91 4.47 20.49
N GLN A 97 -7.17 4.33 20.08
CA GLN A 97 -8.13 3.45 20.74
C GLN A 97 -7.71 1.99 20.55
N ASP A 98 -7.94 1.23 21.62
CA ASP A 98 -7.67 -0.21 21.69
C ASP A 98 -9.02 -0.93 21.63
N GLU A 99 -9.09 -2.00 20.87
CA GLU A 99 -10.31 -2.77 20.61
C GLU A 99 -10.07 -4.19 21.11
N PRO A 100 -10.99 -4.79 21.88
CA PRO A 100 -10.76 -6.09 22.50
C PRO A 100 -10.58 -7.20 21.47
N ASP A 101 -9.54 -8.00 21.67
CA ASP A 101 -9.37 -9.28 21.02
C ASP A 101 -10.08 -10.39 21.80
N ARG A 102 -10.53 -11.41 21.08
CA ARG A 102 -11.23 -12.56 21.68
C ARG A 102 -10.26 -13.70 21.88
N ILE A 103 -10.11 -14.11 23.13
CA ILE A 103 -9.38 -15.32 23.50
C ILE A 103 -10.37 -16.36 23.96
N THR A 104 -10.25 -17.56 23.39
CA THR A 104 -11.17 -18.65 23.69
C THR A 104 -10.42 -19.87 24.20
N TRP A 105 -11.07 -20.59 25.11
CA TRP A 105 -10.69 -21.91 25.57
C TRP A 105 -11.88 -22.81 25.30
N GLU A 106 -11.76 -23.61 24.25
CA GLU A 106 -12.83 -24.41 23.67
C GLU A 106 -12.43 -25.89 23.57
N GLY A 107 -13.42 -26.77 23.55
CA GLY A 107 -13.25 -28.17 23.15
C GLY A 107 -12.65 -29.08 24.22
N GLU A 108 -12.74 -28.71 25.49
CA GLU A 108 -12.33 -29.56 26.61
C GLU A 108 -13.51 -30.23 27.31
N GLU A 109 -13.38 -31.52 27.59
CA GLU A 109 -14.40 -32.32 28.27
C GLU A 109 -13.84 -32.95 29.54
N TRP A 110 -14.54 -32.79 30.65
CA TRP A 110 -14.18 -33.40 31.93
C TRP A 110 -15.13 -34.53 32.27
N THR A 111 -14.59 -35.73 32.50
CA THR A 111 -15.37 -36.90 32.89
C THR A 111 -15.23 -37.25 34.37
N MET A 112 -16.29 -37.82 34.95
CA MET A 112 -16.34 -38.27 36.35
C MET A 112 -15.91 -37.17 37.34
N VAL A 113 -16.58 -36.02 37.26
CA VAL A 113 -16.26 -34.84 38.07
C VAL A 113 -17.01 -34.89 39.39
N THR A 114 -16.28 -35.02 40.50
CA THR A 114 -16.82 -34.77 41.85
C THR A 114 -16.42 -33.37 42.31
N LYS A 115 -15.11 -33.10 42.29
CA LYS A 115 -14.51 -31.78 42.50
C LYS A 115 -13.32 -31.68 41.57
N ARG A 116 -13.39 -30.81 40.57
CA ARG A 116 -12.30 -30.63 39.62
C ARG A 116 -12.10 -29.15 39.35
N GLY A 117 -10.85 -28.73 39.39
CA GLY A 117 -10.42 -27.38 39.07
C GLY A 117 -9.30 -27.41 38.04
N LYS A 118 -9.15 -26.32 37.29
CA LYS A 118 -8.05 -26.14 36.35
C LYS A 118 -7.63 -24.68 36.32
N ASN A 119 -6.32 -24.44 36.19
CA ASN A 119 -5.80 -23.10 36.16
C ASN A 119 -5.86 -22.54 34.73
N PHE A 120 -6.05 -21.24 34.61
CA PHE A 120 -5.95 -20.51 33.35
C PHE A 120 -5.41 -19.09 33.61
N ASP A 121 -4.86 -18.50 32.57
CA ASP A 121 -4.23 -17.18 32.60
C ASP A 121 -5.17 -16.18 31.93
N VAL A 122 -5.29 -14.97 32.49
CA VAL A 122 -6.03 -13.87 31.85
C VAL A 122 -5.01 -12.79 31.50
N PRO A 123 -4.65 -12.65 30.21
CA PRO A 123 -3.79 -11.56 29.76
C PRO A 123 -4.54 -10.22 29.83
N GLY A 124 -3.79 -9.12 29.86
CA GLY A 124 -4.36 -7.77 29.84
C GLY A 124 -3.37 -6.68 30.22
N VAL A 125 -3.84 -5.44 30.27
CA VAL A 125 -3.03 -4.27 30.61
C VAL A 125 -2.82 -4.17 32.13
N PRO A 126 -1.56 -4.15 32.64
CA PRO A 126 -1.30 -4.06 34.07
C PRO A 126 -1.76 -2.71 34.64
N GLU A 127 -2.25 -2.71 35.89
CA GLU A 127 -2.80 -1.52 36.56
C GLU A 127 -1.83 -0.33 36.62
N SER A 128 -0.52 -0.59 36.60
CA SER A 128 0.53 0.44 36.55
C SER A 128 0.50 1.28 35.27
N SER A 129 0.01 0.70 34.16
CA SER A 129 -0.03 1.32 32.83
C SER A 129 -1.39 1.95 32.51
N THR A 130 -2.44 1.58 33.26
CA THR A 130 -3.80 2.07 33.07
C THR A 130 -4.08 3.42 33.75
N GLY A 131 -3.09 4.00 34.44
CA GLY A 131 -3.23 5.32 35.08
C GLY A 131 -4.34 5.35 36.14
N GLY A 132 -4.66 4.19 36.75
CA GLY A 132 -5.67 4.05 37.79
C GLY A 132 -7.11 3.84 37.31
N THR A 133 -7.35 3.66 36.01
CA THR A 133 -8.67 3.25 35.48
C THR A 133 -8.69 1.74 35.28
N ALA A 134 -9.78 1.09 35.71
CA ALA A 134 -9.96 -0.34 35.48
C ALA A 134 -10.32 -0.59 34.00
N VAL A 135 -9.56 -1.45 33.35
CA VAL A 135 -9.81 -1.88 31.97
C VAL A 135 -10.86 -2.99 32.01
N LEU A 136 -11.95 -2.82 31.26
CA LEU A 136 -13.09 -3.75 31.27
C LEU A 136 -12.80 -4.95 30.36
N GLN A 137 -12.57 -6.10 30.99
CA GLN A 137 -12.32 -7.38 30.32
C GLN A 137 -13.45 -8.38 30.60
N PRO A 138 -14.57 -8.34 29.87
CA PRO A 138 -15.68 -9.23 30.13
C PRO A 138 -15.33 -10.69 29.80
N LEU A 139 -15.83 -11.59 30.64
CA LEU A 139 -15.63 -13.04 30.53
C LEU A 139 -16.99 -13.72 30.42
N TRP A 140 -17.11 -14.62 29.45
CA TRP A 140 -18.24 -15.52 29.26
C TRP A 140 -17.78 -16.96 29.41
N LEU A 141 -18.50 -17.74 30.19
CA LEU A 141 -18.31 -19.17 30.33
C LEU A 141 -19.63 -19.84 29.96
N ASN A 142 -19.67 -20.50 28.82
CA ASN A 142 -20.79 -21.33 28.40
C ASN A 142 -20.46 -22.78 28.75
N TYR A 143 -21.38 -23.50 29.36
CA TYR A 143 -21.07 -24.84 29.82
C TYR A 143 -22.30 -25.75 29.88
N THR A 144 -22.07 -27.05 29.74
CA THR A 144 -23.11 -28.09 29.86
C THR A 144 -22.65 -29.16 30.83
N VAL A 145 -23.58 -29.64 31.66
CA VAL A 145 -23.29 -30.63 32.70
C VAL A 145 -24.28 -31.79 32.59
N GLU A 146 -23.75 -32.98 32.31
CA GLU A 146 -24.51 -34.22 32.24
C GLU A 146 -24.20 -35.12 33.45
N ALA A 147 -25.24 -35.72 34.03
CA ALA A 147 -25.10 -36.66 35.13
C ALA A 147 -26.17 -37.75 35.10
N SER A 148 -25.98 -38.84 35.85
CA SER A 148 -26.93 -39.96 35.92
C SER A 148 -28.29 -39.60 36.52
N GLY A 149 -28.36 -38.49 37.27
CA GLY A 149 -29.57 -37.92 37.85
C GLY A 149 -29.46 -36.40 37.97
N SER A 150 -30.51 -35.77 38.49
CA SER A 150 -30.51 -34.34 38.78
C SER A 150 -29.72 -34.07 40.08
N TYR A 151 -28.43 -33.80 39.94
CA TYR A 151 -27.55 -33.42 41.05
C TYR A 151 -27.27 -31.93 41.01
N ASP A 152 -27.25 -31.30 42.19
CA ASP A 152 -26.85 -29.91 42.33
C ASP A 152 -25.32 -29.79 42.20
N TYR A 153 -24.86 -28.83 41.42
CA TYR A 153 -23.45 -28.51 41.27
C TYR A 153 -23.23 -27.01 41.36
N THR A 154 -21.99 -26.65 41.67
CA THR A 154 -21.51 -25.26 41.66
C THR A 154 -20.40 -25.14 40.62
N VAL A 155 -20.52 -24.14 39.76
CA VAL A 155 -19.42 -23.63 38.94
C VAL A 155 -18.89 -22.35 39.57
N ALA A 156 -17.58 -22.19 39.64
CA ALA A 156 -16.97 -21.00 40.21
C ALA A 156 -15.66 -20.64 39.51
N ILE A 157 -15.41 -19.35 39.37
CA ILE A 157 -14.12 -18.78 39.00
C ILE A 157 -13.55 -18.12 40.26
N ARG A 158 -12.32 -18.46 40.62
CA ARG A 158 -11.65 -17.91 41.81
C ARG A 158 -10.22 -17.49 41.53
N THR A 159 -9.70 -16.60 42.39
CA THR A 159 -8.29 -16.18 42.37
C THR A 159 -7.37 -17.32 42.83
N SER A 160 -6.07 -17.19 42.56
CA SER A 160 -5.04 -18.09 43.11
C SER A 160 -5.02 -18.14 44.65
N GLY A 161 -5.52 -17.11 45.33
CA GLY A 161 -5.69 -17.04 46.78
C GLY A 161 -6.89 -17.83 47.33
N GLY A 162 -7.77 -18.30 46.45
CA GLY A 162 -8.99 -19.02 46.81
C GLY A 162 -10.23 -18.15 46.96
N ASP A 163 -10.13 -16.84 46.70
CA ASP A 163 -11.25 -15.91 46.75
C ASP A 163 -12.16 -16.09 45.53
N ILE A 164 -13.44 -16.35 45.78
CA ILE A 164 -14.44 -16.57 44.72
C ILE A 164 -14.75 -15.23 44.07
N LEU A 165 -14.56 -15.14 42.75
CA LEU A 165 -14.89 -13.96 41.97
C LEU A 165 -16.35 -13.99 41.52
N GLU A 166 -16.75 -15.11 40.92
CA GLU A 166 -18.12 -15.33 40.42
C GLU A 166 -18.45 -16.83 40.56
N PHE A 167 -19.69 -17.15 40.90
CA PHE A 167 -20.17 -18.53 40.99
C PHE A 167 -21.65 -18.62 40.65
N GLU A 168 -22.06 -19.76 40.12
CA GLU A 168 -23.46 -20.09 39.85
C GLU A 168 -23.75 -21.49 40.42
N ASN A 169 -24.96 -21.66 40.96
CA ASN A 169 -25.42 -22.95 41.48
C ASN A 169 -26.55 -23.47 40.59
N ASP A 170 -26.34 -24.62 39.98
CA ASP A 170 -27.26 -25.18 38.99
C ASP A 170 -27.50 -26.68 39.20
N THR A 171 -28.45 -27.22 38.44
CA THR A 171 -28.79 -28.65 38.45
C THR A 171 -28.37 -29.31 37.15
N ALA A 172 -27.76 -30.50 37.25
CA ALA A 172 -27.32 -31.27 36.09
C ALA A 172 -28.51 -31.66 35.19
N ASN A 173 -28.24 -31.83 33.89
CA ASN A 173 -29.21 -32.16 32.84
C ASN A 173 -30.26 -31.07 32.52
N THR A 174 -29.95 -29.79 32.81
CA THR A 174 -30.83 -28.64 32.48
C THR A 174 -30.56 -28.01 31.11
N GLY A 175 -29.50 -28.43 30.43
CA GLY A 175 -29.09 -27.91 29.12
C GLY A 175 -27.83 -27.05 29.22
N GLU A 176 -27.74 -26.07 28.31
CA GLU A 176 -26.64 -25.10 28.26
C GLU A 176 -26.89 -23.96 29.24
N GLN A 177 -25.90 -23.71 30.09
CA GLN A 177 -25.89 -22.64 31.08
C GLN A 177 -24.76 -21.65 30.77
N GLN A 178 -24.88 -20.43 31.29
CA GLN A 178 -23.91 -19.37 31.06
C GLN A 178 -23.58 -18.64 32.38
N LEU A 179 -22.28 -18.47 32.63
CA LEU A 179 -21.75 -17.60 33.67
C LEU A 179 -21.08 -16.39 33.00
N PHE A 180 -21.45 -15.18 33.42
CA PHE A 180 -20.95 -13.93 32.86
C PHE A 180 -20.31 -13.06 33.95
N MET A 181 -19.12 -12.55 33.67
CA MET A 181 -18.43 -11.58 34.51
C MET A 181 -18.16 -10.30 33.72
N LEU A 182 -18.49 -9.15 34.32
CA LEU A 182 -18.33 -7.85 33.66
C LEU A 182 -16.87 -7.49 33.40
N SER A 183 -15.97 -7.84 34.32
CA SER A 183 -14.54 -7.59 34.18
C SER A 183 -13.70 -8.55 35.04
N ILE A 184 -12.66 -9.12 34.46
CA ILE A 184 -11.62 -9.86 35.18
C ILE A 184 -10.27 -9.11 35.05
N PRO A 185 -9.58 -8.79 36.17
CA PRO A 185 -8.27 -8.15 36.07
C PRO A 185 -7.24 -9.11 35.45
N PRO A 186 -6.14 -8.59 34.87
CA PRO A 186 -5.09 -9.44 34.34
C PRO A 186 -4.34 -10.13 35.48
N ASP A 187 -4.27 -11.45 35.45
CA ASP A 187 -3.46 -12.25 36.36
C ASP A 187 -3.03 -13.55 35.68
N SER A 188 -1.92 -14.07 36.15
CA SER A 188 -1.24 -15.28 35.66
C SER A 188 -1.82 -16.59 36.21
N ARG A 189 -2.85 -16.53 37.07
CA ARG A 189 -3.41 -17.73 37.67
C ARG A 189 -4.81 -17.53 38.25
N TYR A 190 -5.82 -17.82 37.44
CA TYR A 190 -7.19 -18.04 37.88
C TYR A 190 -7.53 -19.52 37.91
N GLU A 191 -8.52 -19.89 38.71
CA GLU A 191 -8.96 -21.27 38.85
C GLU A 191 -10.44 -21.41 38.45
N LEU A 192 -10.71 -22.19 37.41
CA LEU A 192 -12.07 -22.60 37.02
C LEU A 192 -12.41 -23.91 37.72
N ILE A 193 -13.55 -23.97 38.41
CA ILE A 193 -13.93 -25.11 39.24
C ILE A 193 -15.35 -25.57 38.94
N PHE A 194 -15.51 -26.88 38.87
CA PHE A 194 -16.80 -27.57 38.91
C PHE A 194 -16.82 -28.53 40.09
N MET A 195 -17.86 -28.45 40.93
CA MET A 195 -18.04 -29.36 42.04
C MET A 195 -19.49 -29.74 42.28
N THR A 196 -19.75 -31.00 42.60
CA THR A 196 -21.06 -31.44 43.10
C THR A 196 -21.27 -30.94 44.53
N SER A 197 -22.48 -30.46 44.83
CA SER A 197 -22.89 -30.11 46.18
C SER A 197 -23.33 -31.35 46.98
N GLN A 198 -23.66 -32.46 46.28
CA GLN A 198 -24.16 -33.69 46.89
C GLN A 198 -23.02 -34.70 47.11
N GLU A 199 -22.93 -35.24 48.34
CA GLU A 199 -21.90 -36.21 48.70
C GLU A 199 -22.08 -37.55 47.98
N GLY A 200 -20.99 -38.09 47.42
CA GLY A 200 -20.95 -39.41 46.79
C GLY A 200 -21.48 -39.50 45.36
N GLN A 201 -22.01 -38.40 44.82
CA GLN A 201 -22.43 -38.31 43.42
C GLN A 201 -21.31 -37.70 42.55
N PHE A 202 -21.34 -37.97 41.24
CA PHE A 202 -20.40 -37.40 40.28
C PHE A 202 -21.11 -36.97 39.01
N LEU A 203 -20.62 -35.89 38.41
CA LEU A 203 -21.03 -35.42 37.09
C LEU A 203 -20.34 -36.33 36.05
N GLN A 204 -21.11 -36.87 35.10
CA GLN A 204 -20.60 -37.81 34.11
C GLN A 204 -19.70 -37.10 33.11
N THR A 205 -20.20 -36.00 32.55
CA THR A 205 -19.52 -35.18 31.53
C THR A 205 -19.78 -33.71 31.82
N VAL A 206 -18.72 -32.90 31.80
CA VAL A 206 -18.79 -31.44 31.84
C VAL A 206 -18.08 -30.94 30.60
N THR A 207 -18.77 -30.18 29.75
CA THR A 207 -18.17 -29.47 28.63
C THR A 207 -18.30 -27.97 28.87
N PHE A 208 -17.29 -27.21 28.49
CA PHE A 208 -17.33 -25.76 28.65
C PHE A 208 -16.47 -25.08 27.60
N ASP A 209 -16.95 -23.89 27.20
CA ASP A 209 -16.26 -22.97 26.32
C ASP A 209 -16.16 -21.62 27.04
N MET A 210 -14.94 -21.16 27.26
CA MET A 210 -14.67 -19.86 27.89
C MET A 210 -14.22 -18.87 26.83
N THR A 211 -14.81 -17.69 26.82
CA THR A 211 -14.39 -16.56 25.98
C THR A 211 -14.08 -15.37 26.88
N VAL A 212 -12.90 -14.79 26.74
CA VAL A 212 -12.54 -13.53 27.38
C VAL A 212 -12.27 -12.50 26.28
N HIS A 213 -12.83 -11.31 26.44
CA HIS A 213 -12.39 -10.16 25.66
C HIS A 213 -11.27 -9.48 26.43
N TYR A 214 -10.04 -9.58 25.94
CA TYR A 214 -8.88 -8.97 26.58
C TYR A 214 -8.40 -7.77 25.75
N GLN A 215 -7.79 -6.81 26.42
CA GLN A 215 -7.14 -5.67 25.78
C GLN A 215 -5.63 -5.77 26.01
N ASP A 216 -4.84 -5.64 24.95
CA ASP A 216 -3.39 -5.77 25.03
C ASP A 216 -2.68 -4.44 25.35
N GLY A 217 -3.41 -3.31 25.30
CA GLY A 217 -2.89 -1.99 25.58
C GLY A 217 -2.19 -1.34 24.39
N ILE A 218 -2.21 -1.97 23.22
CA ILE A 218 -1.66 -1.47 21.97
C ILE A 218 -2.82 -1.03 21.08
N PRO A 219 -2.79 0.19 20.53
CA PRO A 219 -3.86 0.63 19.64
C PRO A 219 -4.04 -0.28 18.42
N THR A 220 -5.29 -0.56 18.04
CA THR A 220 -5.66 -1.50 16.98
C THR A 220 -5.00 -1.21 15.63
N ASN A 221 -4.78 0.06 15.32
CA ASN A 221 -4.20 0.51 14.04
C ASN A 221 -2.69 0.76 14.11
N MET A 222 -2.04 0.34 15.20
CA MET A 222 -0.61 0.53 15.44
C MET A 222 0.09 -0.77 15.79
N ASN A 223 1.41 -0.75 15.77
CA ASN A 223 2.21 -1.84 16.29
C ASN A 223 2.66 -1.57 17.73
N ASN A 224 3.40 -2.51 18.33
CA ASN A 224 3.94 -2.42 19.68
C ASN A 224 4.87 -1.21 19.97
N LYS A 225 5.29 -0.47 18.93
CA LYS A 225 6.07 0.78 19.02
C LYS A 225 5.25 2.01 18.65
N SER A 226 3.92 1.88 18.65
CA SER A 226 2.96 2.92 18.30
C SER A 226 3.14 3.45 16.87
N LEU A 227 3.74 2.67 15.97
CA LEU A 227 3.90 3.03 14.56
C LEU A 227 2.62 2.72 13.79
N TRP A 228 2.21 3.63 12.91
CA TRP A 228 0.96 3.51 12.15
C TRP A 228 0.97 2.35 11.14
N LEU A 229 0.05 1.41 11.33
CA LEU A 229 -0.29 0.36 10.36
C LEU A 229 -1.54 0.75 9.55
N GLY A 230 -2.48 1.40 10.24
CA GLY A 230 -3.81 1.71 9.72
C GLY A 230 -4.72 0.47 9.63
N PRO A 231 -5.95 0.65 9.13
CA PRO A 231 -6.98 -0.37 9.21
C PRO A 231 -6.59 -1.66 8.49
N ALA A 232 -6.85 -2.78 9.15
CA ALA A 232 -6.73 -4.10 8.55
C ALA A 232 -7.81 -4.27 7.48
N VAL A 233 -7.42 -4.73 6.29
CA VAL A 233 -8.32 -5.12 5.21
C VAL A 233 -8.20 -6.63 5.04
N GLU A 234 -9.33 -7.32 5.06
CA GLU A 234 -9.37 -8.77 4.83
C GLU A 234 -9.26 -9.08 3.33
N ALA A 235 -8.10 -9.57 2.92
CA ALA A 235 -7.84 -10.06 1.56
C ALA A 235 -7.91 -11.60 1.55
N GLY A 236 -9.11 -12.14 1.75
CA GLY A 236 -9.33 -13.59 1.86
C GLY A 236 -8.79 -14.14 3.20
N PRO A 237 -7.88 -15.14 3.22
CA PRO A 237 -7.30 -15.66 4.47
C PRO A 237 -6.22 -14.74 5.07
N LEU A 238 -5.84 -13.65 4.38
CA LEU A 238 -4.77 -12.75 4.80
C LEU A 238 -5.34 -11.42 5.29
N LYS A 239 -5.00 -11.02 6.52
CA LYS A 239 -5.20 -9.66 7.02
C LYS A 239 -4.05 -8.79 6.49
N VAL A 240 -4.36 -7.76 5.70
CA VAL A 240 -3.36 -6.87 5.11
C VAL A 240 -3.56 -5.43 5.56
N HIS A 241 -2.47 -4.70 5.79
CA HIS A 241 -2.49 -3.29 6.18
C HIS A 241 -1.98 -2.42 5.02
N PRO A 242 -2.83 -2.05 4.05
CA PRO A 242 -2.39 -1.31 2.85
C PRO A 242 -1.87 0.09 3.18
N THR A 243 -2.32 0.67 4.28
CA THR A 243 -1.97 2.02 4.75
C THR A 243 -0.82 2.05 5.75
N ILE A 244 -0.01 0.99 5.82
CA ILE A 244 1.17 0.99 6.69
C ILE A 244 2.11 2.14 6.34
N PHE A 245 2.67 2.80 7.36
CA PHE A 245 3.53 3.98 7.16
C PHE A 245 4.71 3.72 6.20
N LEU A 246 5.22 2.47 6.15
CA LEU A 246 6.28 2.07 5.24
C LEU A 246 5.89 2.26 3.76
N ASN A 247 4.64 1.96 3.39
CA ASN A 247 4.17 2.10 2.01
C ASN A 247 4.27 3.54 1.51
N PHE A 248 4.13 4.53 2.40
CA PHE A 248 4.22 5.94 2.06
C PHE A 248 5.60 6.35 1.54
N PHE A 249 6.67 5.63 1.87
CA PHE A 249 7.98 5.82 1.23
C PHE A 249 7.93 5.53 -0.27
N GLY A 250 7.37 4.37 -0.64
CA GLY A 250 7.19 4.00 -2.05
C GLY A 250 6.20 4.91 -2.77
N LEU A 251 5.09 5.26 -2.12
CA LEU A 251 4.08 6.17 -2.66
C LEU A 251 4.62 7.58 -2.92
N THR A 252 5.54 8.06 -2.08
CA THR A 252 6.23 9.35 -2.28
C THR A 252 6.85 9.41 -3.68
N PHE A 253 7.66 8.42 -4.01
CA PHE A 253 8.32 8.37 -5.32
C PHE A 253 7.33 8.05 -6.44
N PHE A 254 6.39 7.14 -6.22
CA PHE A 254 5.35 6.82 -7.20
C PHE A 254 4.59 8.07 -7.64
N PHE A 255 4.07 8.87 -6.70
CA PHE A 255 3.34 10.08 -7.03
C PHE A 255 4.22 11.12 -7.72
N PHE A 256 5.48 11.29 -7.33
CA PHE A 256 6.37 12.23 -8.01
C PHE A 256 6.65 11.87 -9.47
N ILE A 257 6.80 10.59 -9.80
CA ILE A 257 7.36 10.17 -11.09
C ILE A 257 6.30 9.60 -12.06
N TYR A 258 5.36 8.79 -11.58
CA TYR A 258 4.54 7.93 -12.44
C TYR A 258 3.45 8.69 -13.20
N PRO A 259 2.59 9.53 -12.57
CA PRO A 259 1.49 10.18 -13.27
C PRO A 259 1.95 11.10 -14.41
N ALA A 260 2.99 11.89 -14.16
CA ALA A 260 3.55 12.80 -15.15
C ALA A 260 4.21 12.04 -16.32
N SER A 261 4.95 10.97 -16.02
CA SER A 261 5.58 10.13 -17.04
C SER A 261 4.57 9.42 -17.92
N TYR A 262 3.52 8.83 -17.30
CA TYR A 262 2.45 8.14 -18.01
C TYR A 262 1.67 9.08 -18.95
N TYR A 263 1.36 10.29 -18.49
CA TYR A 263 0.69 11.28 -19.33
C TYR A 263 1.56 11.70 -20.52
N TRP A 264 2.85 11.96 -20.28
CA TRP A 264 3.77 12.37 -21.36
C TRP A 264 3.94 11.28 -22.42
N GLU A 265 4.02 10.02 -21.99
CA GLU A 265 4.10 8.89 -22.92
C GLU A 265 2.83 8.76 -23.76
N LYS A 266 1.65 8.91 -23.16
CA LYS A 266 0.37 8.90 -23.90
C LYS A 266 0.32 9.99 -24.98
N VAL A 267 0.88 11.16 -24.70
CA VAL A 267 1.01 12.26 -25.68
C VAL A 267 1.97 11.88 -26.81
N GLU A 268 3.10 11.25 -26.48
CA GLU A 268 4.08 10.81 -27.47
C GLU A 268 3.55 9.67 -28.34
N ASP A 269 2.82 8.71 -27.75
CA ASP A 269 2.18 7.62 -28.48
C ASP A 269 1.14 8.13 -29.49
N ALA A 270 0.35 9.14 -29.12
CA ALA A 270 -0.58 9.78 -30.03
C ALA A 270 0.12 10.47 -31.23
N LYS A 271 1.30 11.06 -31.01
CA LYS A 271 2.12 11.63 -32.10
C LYS A 271 2.69 10.53 -32.99
N ASN A 272 3.17 9.44 -32.39
CA ASN A 272 3.71 8.30 -33.13
C ASN A 272 2.66 7.64 -34.03
N GLU A 273 1.40 7.54 -33.59
CA GLU A 273 0.30 7.00 -34.39
C GLU A 273 0.05 7.83 -35.66
N VAL A 274 0.14 9.17 -35.55
CA VAL A 274 0.03 10.08 -36.70
C VAL A 274 1.22 9.91 -37.65
N GLU A 275 2.45 9.82 -37.11
CA GLU A 275 3.65 9.64 -37.93
C GLU A 275 3.71 8.28 -38.62
N GLU A 276 3.08 7.24 -38.08
CA GLU A 276 3.08 5.90 -38.66
C GLU A 276 2.31 5.84 -39.99
N LYS A 277 1.23 6.61 -40.12
CA LYS A 277 0.39 6.68 -41.34
C LYS A 277 0.84 7.72 -42.36
N PHE A 278 1.73 8.61 -41.96
CA PHE A 278 2.22 9.69 -42.82
C PHE A 278 2.97 9.23 -44.10
N PRO A 279 3.85 8.20 -44.06
CA PRO A 279 4.51 7.70 -45.27
C PRO A 279 3.53 7.16 -46.31
N ASP A 280 2.47 6.47 -45.86
CA ASP A 280 1.43 5.93 -46.73
C ASP A 280 0.65 7.05 -47.43
N PHE A 281 0.27 8.09 -46.67
CA PHE A 281 -0.34 9.30 -47.22
C PHE A 281 0.53 9.97 -48.30
N LEU A 282 1.83 10.15 -48.04
CA LEU A 282 2.75 10.75 -49.02
C LEU A 282 2.89 9.91 -50.28
N ARG A 283 2.93 8.58 -50.14
CA ARG A 283 3.04 7.65 -51.28
C ARG A 283 1.80 7.72 -52.16
N ASP A 284 0.62 7.61 -51.57
CA ASP A 284 -0.65 7.63 -52.31
C ASP A 284 -0.84 9.01 -52.99
N LEU A 285 -0.43 10.11 -52.33
CA LEU A 285 -0.39 11.44 -52.94
C LEU A 285 0.54 11.51 -54.15
N ALA A 286 1.71 10.88 -54.07
CA ALA A 286 2.65 10.81 -55.19
C ALA A 286 2.08 9.99 -56.36
N GLU A 287 1.39 8.87 -56.07
CA GLU A 287 0.78 8.00 -57.06
C GLU A 287 -0.36 8.71 -57.82
N TYR A 288 -1.26 9.40 -57.11
CA TYR A 288 -2.34 10.17 -57.73
C TYR A 288 -1.84 11.32 -58.59
N TRP A 289 -0.80 12.03 -58.12
CA TRP A 289 -0.18 13.10 -58.90
C TRP A 289 0.52 12.55 -60.16
N LYS A 290 1.22 11.41 -60.05
CA LYS A 290 1.82 10.72 -61.20
C LYS A 290 0.77 10.22 -62.19
N GLY A 291 -0.43 9.88 -61.72
CA GLY A 291 -1.60 9.54 -62.53
C GLY A 291 -2.21 10.70 -63.31
N GLY A 292 -1.70 11.94 -63.13
CA GLY A 292 -2.14 13.12 -63.86
C GLY A 292 -3.29 13.89 -63.21
N LEU A 293 -3.69 13.54 -61.97
CA LEU A 293 -4.65 14.34 -61.20
C LEU A 293 -4.01 15.66 -60.75
N SER A 294 -4.81 16.72 -60.68
CA SER A 294 -4.37 17.96 -60.03
C SER A 294 -4.18 17.72 -58.52
N MET A 295 -3.32 18.51 -57.87
CA MET A 295 -2.98 18.34 -56.45
C MET A 295 -4.21 18.53 -55.56
N THR A 296 -5.12 19.41 -55.99
CA THR A 296 -6.41 19.62 -55.35
C THR A 296 -7.29 18.37 -55.39
N VAL A 297 -7.40 17.73 -56.55
CA VAL A 297 -8.23 16.51 -56.75
C VAL A 297 -7.57 15.30 -56.09
N ALA A 298 -6.24 15.20 -56.11
CA ALA A 298 -5.48 14.16 -55.43
C ALA A 298 -5.74 14.20 -53.91
N VAL A 299 -5.60 15.37 -53.27
CA VAL A 299 -5.88 15.50 -51.82
C VAL A 299 -7.37 15.29 -51.49
N GLN A 300 -8.29 15.74 -52.35
CA GLN A 300 -9.73 15.45 -52.17
C GLN A 300 -10.03 13.95 -52.23
N THR A 301 -9.36 13.21 -53.12
CA THR A 301 -9.49 11.76 -53.21
C THR A 301 -8.92 11.09 -51.97
N LEU A 302 -7.74 11.51 -51.50
CA LEU A 302 -7.11 10.99 -50.28
C LEU A 302 -7.90 11.30 -49.01
N ALA A 303 -8.63 12.41 -48.96
CA ALA A 303 -9.48 12.75 -47.81
C ALA A 303 -10.66 11.76 -47.63
N THR A 304 -10.94 10.93 -48.63
CA THR A 304 -11.93 9.83 -48.53
C THR A 304 -11.29 8.48 -48.16
N SER A 305 -9.96 8.39 -48.16
CA SER A 305 -9.21 7.18 -47.77
C SER A 305 -8.98 7.10 -46.25
N GLU A 306 -8.55 5.93 -45.76
CA GLU A 306 -8.26 5.73 -44.34
C GLU A 306 -6.77 5.85 -43.98
N TYR A 307 -6.44 6.88 -43.21
CA TYR A 307 -5.12 7.16 -42.62
C TYR A 307 -5.17 7.30 -41.09
N GLY A 308 -6.18 6.72 -40.43
CA GLY A 308 -6.32 6.69 -38.97
C GLY A 308 -6.30 8.08 -38.34
N ALA A 309 -5.37 8.31 -37.40
CA ALA A 309 -5.19 9.59 -36.69
C ALA A 309 -4.88 10.79 -37.62
N LEU A 310 -4.50 10.56 -38.88
CA LEU A 310 -4.22 11.62 -39.86
C LEU A 310 -5.47 12.11 -40.60
N ASN A 311 -6.58 11.35 -40.57
CA ASN A 311 -7.78 11.63 -41.39
C ASN A 311 -8.34 13.04 -41.21
N ASP A 312 -8.46 13.49 -39.96
CA ASP A 312 -9.01 14.82 -39.65
C ASP A 312 -8.12 15.94 -40.22
N GLU A 313 -6.81 15.76 -40.22
CA GLU A 313 -5.86 16.74 -40.76
C GLU A 313 -5.82 16.72 -42.29
N VAL A 314 -5.95 15.56 -42.93
CA VAL A 314 -6.07 15.43 -44.39
C VAL A 314 -7.39 16.05 -44.88
N LYS A 315 -8.49 15.86 -44.15
CA LYS A 315 -9.79 16.46 -44.48
C LYS A 315 -9.74 17.98 -44.44
N LYS A 316 -9.12 18.56 -43.42
CA LYS A 316 -8.86 20.02 -43.36
C LYS A 316 -8.01 20.51 -44.53
N MET A 317 -7.00 19.75 -44.97
CA MET A 317 -6.24 20.11 -46.17
C MET A 317 -7.12 20.14 -47.42
N SER A 318 -7.98 19.13 -47.61
CA SER A 318 -8.92 19.05 -48.71
C SER A 318 -9.86 20.27 -48.74
N ASP A 319 -10.42 20.65 -47.59
CA ASP A 319 -11.30 21.81 -47.48
C ASP A 319 -10.59 23.12 -47.86
N GLN A 320 -9.36 23.33 -47.35
CA GLN A 320 -8.56 24.52 -47.67
C GLN A 320 -8.21 24.60 -49.17
N LEU A 321 -7.87 23.46 -49.79
CA LEU A 321 -7.60 23.39 -51.23
C LEU A 321 -8.87 23.63 -52.06
N SER A 322 -10.03 23.16 -51.59
CA SER A 322 -11.33 23.39 -52.26
C SER A 322 -11.70 24.88 -52.31
N TRP A 323 -11.24 25.67 -51.33
CA TRP A 323 -11.44 27.12 -51.26
C TRP A 323 -10.40 27.91 -52.07
N GLY A 324 -9.53 27.25 -52.82
CA GLY A 324 -8.55 27.89 -53.70
C GLY A 324 -7.28 28.39 -52.99
N VAL A 325 -7.02 27.94 -51.76
CA VAL A 325 -5.74 28.23 -51.08
C VAL A 325 -4.60 27.49 -51.80
N LYS A 326 -3.44 28.14 -51.94
CA LYS A 326 -2.27 27.55 -52.60
C LYS A 326 -1.80 26.31 -51.84
N PHE A 327 -1.46 25.25 -52.58
CA PHE A 327 -0.96 24.00 -52.00
C PHE A 327 0.27 24.19 -51.11
N SER A 328 1.21 25.05 -51.52
CA SER A 328 2.40 25.41 -50.74
C SER A 328 2.07 25.91 -49.33
N ASP A 329 0.97 26.65 -49.19
CA ASP A 329 0.55 27.26 -47.94
C ASP A 329 -0.25 26.24 -47.10
N VAL A 330 -1.13 25.46 -47.73
CA VAL A 330 -1.91 24.39 -47.07
C VAL A 330 -1.01 23.33 -46.47
N ILE A 331 0.01 22.88 -47.23
CA ILE A 331 0.88 21.80 -46.76
C ILE A 331 1.80 22.26 -45.62
N ARG A 332 2.24 23.52 -45.63
CA ARG A 332 2.98 24.14 -44.51
C ARG A 332 2.10 24.26 -43.26
N GLN A 333 0.86 24.72 -43.41
CA GLN A 333 -0.10 24.77 -42.30
C GLN A 333 -0.40 23.38 -41.75
N PHE A 334 -0.51 22.36 -42.61
CA PHE A 334 -0.64 20.96 -42.19
C PHE A 334 0.56 20.51 -41.34
N ALA A 335 1.79 20.80 -41.78
CA ALA A 335 2.99 20.48 -40.99
C ALA A 335 3.01 21.19 -39.63
N GLU A 336 2.52 22.43 -39.55
CA GLU A 336 2.40 23.18 -38.28
C GLU A 336 1.29 22.64 -37.36
N ARG A 337 0.22 22.07 -37.92
CA ARG A 337 -0.87 21.46 -37.15
C ARG A 337 -0.49 20.09 -36.61
N VAL A 338 0.10 19.23 -37.45
CA VAL A 338 0.61 17.91 -37.03
C VAL A 338 1.79 18.07 -36.09
N GLY A 339 2.68 19.04 -36.35
CA GLY A 339 3.68 19.50 -35.39
C GLY A 339 4.79 18.52 -35.07
N THR A 340 4.93 17.42 -35.82
CA THR A 340 6.00 16.43 -35.57
C THR A 340 7.25 16.70 -36.41
N PRO A 341 8.47 16.35 -35.90
CA PRO A 341 9.72 16.60 -36.62
C PRO A 341 9.79 15.89 -37.98
N LEU A 342 9.27 14.66 -38.08
CA LEU A 342 9.26 13.85 -39.30
C LEU A 342 8.43 14.55 -40.39
N VAL A 343 7.19 14.93 -40.05
CA VAL A 343 6.26 15.58 -40.98
C VAL A 343 6.82 16.94 -41.44
N ARG A 344 7.31 17.75 -40.50
CA ARG A 344 7.87 19.07 -40.83
C ARG A 344 9.06 18.97 -41.79
N ARG A 345 9.94 17.98 -41.60
CA ARG A 345 11.09 17.76 -42.47
C ARG A 345 10.66 17.34 -43.88
N ALA A 346 9.76 16.36 -43.98
CA ALA A 346 9.24 15.90 -45.27
C ALA A 346 8.50 17.00 -46.03
N ILE A 347 7.62 17.75 -45.36
CA ILE A 347 6.87 18.85 -45.98
C ILE A 347 7.79 19.99 -46.43
N THR A 348 8.84 20.31 -45.67
CA THR A 348 9.79 21.36 -46.08
C THR A 348 10.52 20.97 -47.36
N LEU A 349 10.91 19.69 -47.51
CA LEU A 349 11.52 19.18 -48.74
C LEU A 349 10.55 19.27 -49.93
N ILE A 350 9.28 18.91 -49.73
CA ILE A 350 8.24 18.99 -50.77
C ILE A 350 7.97 20.44 -51.18
N ALA A 351 7.90 21.37 -50.21
CA ALA A 351 7.63 22.78 -50.48
C ALA A 351 8.78 23.48 -51.22
N GLU A 352 10.04 23.16 -50.89
CA GLU A 352 11.21 23.72 -51.57
C GLU A 352 11.33 23.18 -53.00
N ALA A 353 10.97 21.91 -53.19
CA ALA A 353 10.89 21.26 -54.49
C ALA A 353 9.84 21.86 -55.43
N ASP A 354 8.64 22.14 -54.91
CA ASP A 354 7.56 22.82 -55.63
C ASP A 354 8.03 24.22 -56.08
N ARG A 355 8.69 24.96 -55.19
CA ARG A 355 9.24 26.29 -55.50
C ARG A 355 10.35 26.26 -56.56
N ALA A 356 11.18 25.22 -56.57
CA ALA A 356 12.28 25.05 -57.52
C ALA A 356 11.81 24.54 -58.90
N GLY A 357 10.53 24.21 -59.08
CA GLY A 357 9.98 23.72 -60.35
C GLY A 357 10.46 22.31 -60.73
N GLY A 358 10.87 21.51 -59.74
CA GLY A 358 11.30 20.12 -59.94
C GLY A 358 10.15 19.16 -60.24
N LYS A 359 10.46 17.90 -60.59
CA LYS A 359 9.47 16.83 -60.68
C LYS A 359 8.94 16.48 -59.28
N ILE A 360 7.88 17.17 -58.85
CA ILE A 360 7.27 17.00 -57.53
C ILE A 360 6.83 15.55 -57.25
N SER A 361 6.46 14.78 -58.28
CA SER A 361 6.17 13.34 -58.18
C SER A 361 7.33 12.55 -57.59
N ASP A 362 8.54 12.78 -58.11
CA ASP A 362 9.72 11.98 -57.76
C ASP A 362 10.19 12.35 -56.34
N ILE A 363 9.96 13.59 -55.93
CA ILE A 363 10.30 14.10 -54.61
C ILE A 363 9.30 13.62 -53.55
N LEU A 364 8.00 13.56 -53.87
CA LEU A 364 6.99 12.97 -52.98
C LEU A 364 7.26 11.47 -52.74
N VAL A 365 7.58 10.71 -53.80
CA VAL A 365 7.98 9.30 -53.67
C VAL A 365 9.24 9.15 -52.82
N THR A 366 10.22 10.02 -53.02
CA THR A 366 11.48 10.00 -52.25
C THR A 366 11.21 10.31 -50.78
N ALA A 367 10.39 11.32 -50.47
CA ALA A 367 10.00 11.67 -49.10
C ALA A 367 9.16 10.57 -48.42
N ALA A 368 8.29 9.88 -49.16
CA ALA A 368 7.54 8.74 -48.65
C ALA A 368 8.45 7.56 -48.31
N ASN A 369 9.40 7.23 -49.20
CA ASN A 369 10.38 6.16 -48.97
C ASN A 369 11.30 6.48 -47.78
N ASP A 370 11.82 7.72 -47.69
CA ASP A 370 12.65 8.19 -46.57
C ASP A 370 11.87 8.10 -45.24
N SER A 371 10.62 8.58 -45.21
CA SER A 371 9.78 8.50 -44.01
C SER A 371 9.47 7.05 -43.60
N ARG A 372 9.27 6.16 -44.57
CA ARG A 372 9.03 4.72 -44.33
C ARG A 372 10.28 4.01 -43.82
N GLU A 373 11.44 4.29 -44.41
CA GLU A 373 12.73 3.76 -43.97
C GLU A 373 13.03 4.22 -42.54
N LEU A 374 12.78 5.50 -42.22
CA LEU A 374 12.96 6.02 -40.87
C LEU A 374 12.06 5.28 -39.85
N LYS A 375 10.79 5.05 -40.17
CA LYS A 375 9.88 4.28 -39.31
C LYS A 375 10.28 2.82 -39.18
N PHE A 376 10.80 2.21 -40.24
CA PHE A 376 11.35 0.86 -40.20
C PHE A 376 12.55 0.76 -39.24
N LEU A 377 13.50 1.70 -39.33
CA LEU A 377 14.67 1.79 -38.45
C LEU A 377 14.28 2.06 -36.99
N GLU A 378 13.30 2.93 -36.75
CA GLU A 378 12.73 3.15 -35.40
C GLU A 378 12.11 1.87 -34.83
N GLY A 379 11.38 1.12 -35.65
CA GLY A 379 10.80 -0.17 -35.26
C GLY A 379 11.86 -1.22 -34.92
N GLU A 380 12.93 -1.32 -35.72
CA GLU A 380 14.05 -2.22 -35.48
C GLU A 380 14.78 -1.85 -34.17
N ARG A 381 15.04 -0.55 -33.97
CA ARG A 381 15.61 -0.03 -32.72
C ARG A 381 14.72 -0.36 -31.51
N LYS A 382 13.41 -0.14 -31.60
CA LYS A 382 12.46 -0.43 -30.51
C LYS A 382 12.45 -1.91 -30.14
N ARG A 383 12.53 -2.82 -31.13
CA ARG A 383 12.62 -4.26 -30.90
C ARG A 383 13.94 -4.66 -30.23
N ALA A 384 15.08 -4.15 -30.71
CA ALA A 384 16.39 -4.42 -30.13
C ALA A 384 16.50 -3.92 -28.68
N ILE A 385 15.97 -2.72 -28.41
CA ILE A 385 15.91 -2.15 -27.05
C ILE A 385 14.96 -2.93 -26.15
N GLY A 386 13.82 -3.41 -26.69
CA GLY A 386 12.82 -4.14 -25.93
C GLY A 386 13.39 -5.34 -25.17
N SER A 387 14.33 -6.08 -25.76
CA SER A 387 15.00 -7.18 -25.06
C SER A 387 15.88 -6.72 -23.89
N TYR A 388 16.54 -5.56 -23.99
CA TYR A 388 17.32 -5.02 -22.86
C TYR A 388 16.43 -4.58 -21.70
N ILE A 389 15.28 -3.96 -22.00
CA ILE A 389 14.29 -3.61 -20.98
C ILE A 389 13.81 -4.87 -20.26
N ALA A 390 13.53 -5.96 -20.99
CA ALA A 390 13.11 -7.23 -20.39
C ALA A 390 14.18 -7.79 -19.41
N VAL A 391 15.47 -7.69 -19.74
CA VAL A 391 16.56 -8.12 -18.82
C VAL A 391 16.55 -7.30 -17.53
N ILE A 392 16.33 -5.98 -17.60
CA ILE A 392 16.26 -5.11 -16.41
C ILE A 392 15.07 -5.51 -15.51
N TRP A 393 13.92 -5.80 -16.11
CA TRP A 393 12.75 -6.31 -15.37
C TRP A 393 13.02 -7.66 -14.70
N THR A 394 13.64 -8.59 -15.42
CA THR A 394 14.02 -9.89 -14.86
C THR A 394 14.99 -9.73 -13.69
N SER A 395 16.01 -8.87 -13.82
CA SER A 395 16.96 -8.58 -12.74
C SER A 395 16.27 -8.02 -11.49
N TYR A 396 15.30 -7.12 -11.68
CA TYR A 396 14.50 -6.58 -10.60
C TYR A 396 13.67 -7.67 -9.89
N PHE A 397 12.99 -8.53 -10.64
CA PHE A 397 12.21 -9.64 -10.06
C PHE A 397 13.08 -10.66 -9.32
N VAL A 398 14.28 -10.96 -9.81
CA VAL A 398 15.21 -11.84 -9.10
C VAL A 398 15.62 -11.23 -7.77
N PHE A 399 15.99 -9.95 -7.75
CA PHE A 399 16.32 -9.26 -6.50
C PHE A 399 15.14 -9.24 -5.53
N LEU A 400 13.95 -8.91 -6.03
CA LEU A 400 12.72 -8.91 -5.23
C LEU A 400 12.43 -10.29 -4.64
N GLY A 401 12.61 -11.36 -5.42
CA GLY A 401 12.46 -12.74 -4.96
C GLY A 401 13.42 -13.10 -3.83
N VAL A 402 14.70 -12.72 -3.95
CA VAL A 402 15.70 -12.94 -2.89
C VAL A 402 15.31 -12.20 -1.61
N ILE A 403 14.88 -10.95 -1.72
CA ILE A 403 14.46 -10.14 -0.56
C ILE A 403 13.23 -10.75 0.13
N VAL A 404 12.25 -11.24 -0.62
CA VAL A 404 11.07 -11.91 -0.06
C VAL A 404 11.46 -13.18 0.70
N VAL A 405 12.37 -13.99 0.15
CA VAL A 405 12.88 -15.20 0.85
C VAL A 405 13.62 -14.82 2.13
N LEU A 406 14.47 -13.79 2.09
CA LEU A 406 15.14 -13.28 3.30
C LEU A 406 14.14 -12.77 4.33
N ALA A 407 13.11 -12.02 3.92
CA ALA A 407 12.11 -11.50 4.82
C ALA A 407 11.34 -12.63 5.53
N LYS A 408 11.01 -13.73 4.83
CA LYS A 408 10.19 -14.82 5.38
C LYS A 408 10.95 -15.94 6.10
N VAL A 409 12.18 -16.22 5.69
CA VAL A 409 12.95 -17.32 6.28
C VAL A 409 13.99 -16.80 7.26
N PHE A 410 14.71 -15.73 6.89
CA PHE A 410 15.87 -15.28 7.64
C PHE A 410 15.51 -14.39 8.83
N ILE A 411 14.58 -13.43 8.66
CA ILE A 411 14.20 -12.52 9.75
C ILE A 411 13.56 -13.29 10.93
N PRO A 412 12.57 -14.18 10.73
CA PRO A 412 12.00 -14.95 11.84
C PRO A 412 13.02 -15.87 12.51
N ALA A 413 13.94 -16.48 11.75
CA ALA A 413 14.99 -17.33 12.32
C ALA A 413 15.92 -16.55 13.27
N ILE A 414 16.25 -15.29 12.95
CA ILE A 414 17.04 -14.43 13.85
C ILE A 414 16.21 -14.00 15.06
N ALA A 415 14.96 -13.59 14.83
CA ALA A 415 14.07 -13.12 15.89
C ALA A 415 13.82 -14.22 16.94
N GLY A 416 13.49 -15.44 16.50
CA GLY A 416 13.28 -16.59 17.37
C GLY A 416 14.56 -17.10 18.06
N SER A 417 15.75 -16.80 17.52
CA SER A 417 17.01 -17.10 18.21
C SER A 417 17.30 -16.14 19.37
N ASN A 418 16.76 -14.91 19.31
CA ASN A 418 16.92 -13.91 20.38
C ASN A 418 15.94 -14.14 21.55
N SER A 419 14.82 -14.86 21.34
CA SER A 419 13.78 -15.08 22.35
C SER A 419 14.01 -16.32 23.24
N GLY A 420 15.13 -17.03 23.10
CA GLY A 420 15.47 -18.21 23.91
C GLY A 420 15.88 -17.95 25.36
N GLY A 421 15.46 -16.83 25.97
CA GLY A 421 15.76 -16.47 27.35
C GLY A 421 14.52 -15.90 28.05
N GLU A 422 13.74 -16.78 28.66
CA GLU A 422 12.72 -16.41 29.65
C GLU A 422 13.42 -15.91 30.93
N ASP A 423 13.70 -14.61 31.00
CA ASP A 423 13.70 -13.87 32.26
C ASP A 423 13.63 -12.37 31.96
N GLY A 424 12.57 -11.74 32.48
CA GLY A 424 12.29 -10.33 32.27
C GLY A 424 13.31 -9.43 32.97
N GLY A 425 13.95 -8.54 32.21
CA GLY A 425 14.81 -7.50 32.78
C GLY A 425 15.65 -6.79 31.74
N ASP A 426 15.20 -5.60 31.36
CA ASP A 426 15.94 -4.54 30.68
C ASP A 426 16.47 -4.81 29.26
N SER A 427 16.38 -3.75 28.46
CA SER A 427 16.68 -3.62 27.05
C SER A 427 18.18 -3.71 26.70
N GLY A 428 18.86 -4.77 27.14
CA GLY A 428 20.27 -5.04 26.86
C GLY A 428 20.45 -6.41 26.22
N GLY A 429 20.82 -6.45 24.95
CA GLY A 429 20.99 -7.69 24.18
C GLY A 429 21.85 -8.77 24.87
N GLN A 430 21.53 -10.03 24.58
CA GLN A 430 22.16 -11.19 25.22
C GLN A 430 23.69 -11.19 25.02
N THR A 431 24.43 -11.36 26.11
CA THR A 431 25.90 -11.38 26.12
C THR A 431 26.42 -12.81 26.21
N ILE A 432 26.78 -13.39 25.06
CA ILE A 432 27.56 -14.63 25.04
C ILE A 432 29.04 -14.24 24.95
N GLY A 433 29.70 -14.17 26.12
CA GLY A 433 31.09 -13.76 26.23
C GLY A 433 31.31 -12.26 25.96
N ASN A 434 32.39 -11.91 25.26
CA ASN A 434 32.74 -10.52 24.90
C ASN A 434 31.97 -9.99 23.66
N MET A 435 30.92 -10.68 23.22
CA MET A 435 30.09 -10.27 22.09
C MET A 435 28.67 -9.99 22.59
N THR A 436 28.26 -8.73 22.54
CA THR A 436 26.89 -8.30 22.85
C THR A 436 26.03 -8.54 21.61
N ILE A 437 25.18 -9.57 21.62
CA ILE A 437 24.19 -9.79 20.57
C ILE A 437 23.08 -8.78 20.84
N ARG A 438 23.13 -7.64 20.16
CA ARG A 438 22.04 -6.64 20.23
C ARG A 438 20.72 -7.36 19.93
N ASN A 439 19.71 -7.15 20.77
CA ASN A 439 18.34 -7.46 20.39
C ASN A 439 18.04 -6.62 19.14
N ILE A 440 17.87 -7.26 17.99
CA ILE A 440 17.64 -6.55 16.73
C ILE A 440 16.19 -6.75 16.34
N ASP A 441 15.50 -5.63 16.14
CA ASP A 441 14.10 -5.61 15.75
C ASP A 441 13.90 -6.15 14.32
N PRO A 442 13.01 -7.15 14.12
CA PRO A 442 12.63 -7.64 12.80
C PRO A 442 12.19 -6.54 11.84
N LEU A 443 11.41 -5.58 12.36
CA LEU A 443 10.88 -4.44 11.61
C LEU A 443 11.97 -3.56 10.99
N PHE A 444 13.14 -3.44 11.63
CA PHE A 444 14.24 -2.63 11.12
C PHE A 444 14.82 -3.20 9.82
N PHE A 445 15.06 -4.51 9.77
CA PHE A 445 15.54 -5.18 8.56
C PHE A 445 14.51 -5.13 7.43
N LEU A 446 13.24 -5.39 7.77
CA LEU A 446 12.13 -5.31 6.82
C LEU A 446 12.05 -3.92 6.18
N THR A 447 12.22 -2.87 6.98
CA THR A 447 12.25 -1.47 6.55
C THR A 447 13.40 -1.20 5.57
N ILE A 448 14.62 -1.63 5.90
CA ILE A 448 15.79 -1.44 5.03
C ILE A 448 15.61 -2.17 3.69
N PHE A 449 15.13 -3.41 3.73
CA PHE A 449 14.90 -4.20 2.53
C PHE A 449 13.86 -3.55 1.62
N TYR A 450 12.75 -3.05 2.20
CA TYR A 450 11.73 -2.35 1.45
C TYR A 450 12.25 -1.05 0.80
N TYR A 451 13.03 -0.26 1.54
CA TYR A 451 13.66 0.95 0.97
C TYR A 451 14.68 0.61 -0.12
N GLY A 452 15.46 -0.45 0.06
CA GLY A 452 16.42 -0.94 -0.93
C GLY A 452 15.74 -1.35 -2.24
N VAL A 453 14.66 -2.13 -2.17
CA VAL A 453 13.86 -2.54 -3.34
C VAL A 453 13.25 -1.33 -4.04
N THR A 454 12.72 -0.36 -3.27
CA THR A 454 12.12 0.86 -3.82
C THR A 454 13.17 1.72 -4.55
N MET A 455 14.34 1.90 -3.94
CA MET A 455 15.46 2.63 -4.57
C MET A 455 15.99 1.91 -5.82
N GLN A 456 16.04 0.58 -5.80
CA GLN A 456 16.41 -0.20 -6.98
C GLN A 456 15.38 -0.06 -8.11
N ALA A 457 14.08 -0.05 -7.79
CA ALA A 457 13.02 0.19 -8.78
C ALA A 457 13.18 1.54 -9.48
N LEU A 458 13.55 2.59 -8.74
CA LEU A 458 13.87 3.90 -9.29
C LEU A 458 15.08 3.85 -10.24
N GLY A 459 16.19 3.25 -9.80
CA GLY A 459 17.39 3.11 -10.62
C GLY A 459 17.17 2.28 -11.89
N ASN A 460 16.60 1.08 -11.74
CA ASN A 460 16.37 0.17 -12.86
C ASN A 460 15.36 0.74 -13.87
N GLY A 461 14.25 1.33 -13.40
CA GLY A 461 13.26 1.90 -14.30
C GLY A 461 13.77 3.14 -15.04
N SER A 462 14.50 4.04 -14.36
CA SER A 462 15.12 5.20 -15.01
C SER A 462 16.16 4.79 -16.06
N MET A 463 16.97 3.76 -15.77
CA MET A 463 17.92 3.18 -16.73
C MET A 463 17.23 2.56 -17.94
N ALA A 464 16.12 1.83 -17.74
CA ALA A 464 15.34 1.24 -18.82
C ALA A 464 14.82 2.31 -19.80
N GLY A 465 14.36 3.45 -19.30
CA GLY A 465 13.93 4.56 -20.15
C GLY A 465 15.07 5.28 -20.88
N LEU A 466 16.20 5.49 -20.20
CA LEU A 466 17.37 6.10 -20.82
C LEU A 466 17.90 5.26 -21.98
N MET A 467 17.93 3.93 -21.82
CA MET A 467 18.27 3.04 -22.92
C MET A 467 17.26 3.11 -24.07
N ALA A 468 15.96 3.27 -23.75
CA ALA A 468 14.90 3.25 -24.75
C ALA A 468 14.83 4.50 -25.63
N THR A 469 14.73 5.67 -25.02
CA THR A 469 14.47 6.92 -25.72
C THR A 469 15.60 7.92 -25.57
N GLY A 470 16.63 7.62 -24.77
CA GLY A 470 17.68 8.57 -24.39
C GLY A 470 17.23 9.58 -23.33
N ARG A 471 16.00 9.48 -22.82
CA ARG A 471 15.42 10.43 -21.85
C ARG A 471 15.06 9.71 -20.55
N PHE A 472 15.46 10.28 -19.42
CA PHE A 472 15.08 9.78 -18.10
C PHE A 472 13.56 9.82 -17.86
N SER A 473 12.86 10.79 -18.44
CA SER A 473 11.42 10.97 -18.24
C SER A 473 10.58 9.77 -18.70
N THR A 474 11.05 9.01 -19.69
CA THR A 474 10.39 7.78 -20.15
C THR A 474 10.60 6.61 -19.18
N GLY A 475 11.71 6.63 -18.43
CA GLY A 475 12.04 5.57 -17.48
C GLY A 475 11.21 5.61 -16.21
N PHE A 476 10.72 6.79 -15.85
CA PHE A 476 9.84 6.99 -14.69
C PHE A 476 8.55 6.17 -14.74
N LYS A 477 8.01 5.88 -15.92
CA LYS A 477 6.90 4.93 -16.10
C LYS A 477 7.28 3.53 -15.62
N HIS A 478 8.44 3.02 -16.07
CA HIS A 478 8.94 1.71 -15.64
C HIS A 478 9.25 1.68 -14.15
N SER A 479 9.87 2.74 -13.61
CA SER A 479 10.12 2.86 -12.17
C SER A 479 8.82 2.82 -11.37
N GLY A 480 7.80 3.58 -11.79
CA GLY A 480 6.50 3.59 -11.11
C GLY A 480 5.81 2.23 -11.15
N MET A 481 5.84 1.52 -12.28
CA MET A 481 5.29 0.17 -12.38
C MET A 481 6.03 -0.83 -11.48
N MET A 482 7.36 -0.75 -11.39
CA MET A 482 8.15 -1.59 -10.48
C MET A 482 7.83 -1.28 -9.00
N ILE A 483 7.65 0.00 -8.64
CA ILE A 483 7.24 0.39 -7.27
C ILE A 483 5.86 -0.18 -6.92
N VAL A 484 4.91 -0.15 -7.86
CA VAL A 484 3.58 -0.76 -7.64
C VAL A 484 3.72 -2.26 -7.39
N VAL A 485 4.58 -2.95 -8.15
CA VAL A 485 4.86 -4.37 -7.94
C VAL A 485 5.48 -4.63 -6.55
N ALA A 486 6.43 -3.80 -6.11
CA ALA A 486 6.99 -3.90 -4.76
C ALA A 486 5.93 -3.69 -3.68
N LEU A 487 5.09 -2.66 -3.81
CA LEU A 487 4.00 -2.37 -2.86
C LEU A 487 3.07 -3.57 -2.69
N VAL A 488 2.65 -4.17 -3.81
CA VAL A 488 1.76 -5.34 -3.81
C VAL A 488 2.45 -6.56 -3.17
N ILE A 489 3.69 -6.87 -3.57
CA ILE A 489 4.39 -8.05 -3.07
C ILE A 489 4.74 -7.92 -1.59
N PHE A 490 5.17 -6.74 -1.13
CA PHE A 490 5.44 -6.54 0.29
C PHE A 490 4.17 -6.60 1.13
N ASN A 491 3.08 -5.99 0.69
CA ASN A 491 1.82 -5.99 1.43
C ASN A 491 1.17 -7.38 1.51
N LEU A 492 1.23 -8.18 0.45
CA LEU A 492 0.64 -9.53 0.43
C LEU A 492 1.55 -10.60 1.03
N VAL A 493 2.87 -10.46 0.83
CA VAL A 493 3.82 -11.50 1.22
C VAL A 493 4.62 -11.06 2.43
N ALA A 494 5.43 -10.01 2.34
CA ALA A 494 6.47 -9.72 3.35
C ALA A 494 5.92 -9.14 4.67
N PHE A 495 4.82 -8.40 4.63
CA PHE A 495 4.14 -7.80 5.77
C PHE A 495 3.25 -8.83 6.47
N SER A 496 3.87 -9.84 7.10
CA SER A 496 3.18 -10.71 8.05
C SER A 496 3.10 -10.05 9.44
N PRO A 497 2.05 -10.34 10.24
CA PRO A 497 1.84 -9.73 11.56
C PRO A 497 3.08 -9.80 12.47
N ASP A 498 3.73 -10.96 12.51
CA ASP A 498 4.91 -11.26 13.34
C ASP A 498 6.10 -10.35 13.02
N LEU A 499 6.26 -9.96 11.75
CA LEU A 499 7.37 -9.13 11.27
C LEU A 499 7.12 -7.63 11.45
N ILE A 500 5.84 -7.23 11.52
CA ILE A 500 5.44 -5.82 11.64
C ILE A 500 5.39 -5.38 13.11
N GLY A 501 5.48 -6.32 14.05
CA GLY A 501 5.40 -6.08 15.49
C GLY A 501 3.97 -5.96 15.98
N ILE A 502 3.03 -6.65 15.32
CA ILE A 502 1.70 -6.91 15.87
C ILE A 502 1.88 -8.00 16.93
N THR A 503 1.33 -7.76 18.11
CA THR A 503 1.28 -8.72 19.21
C THR A 503 0.50 -9.96 18.78
N GLU A 504 1.05 -11.14 18.99
CA GLU A 504 0.27 -12.37 18.87
C GLU A 504 -0.76 -12.39 19.98
N VAL A 505 -1.98 -12.80 19.66
CA VAL A 505 -3.06 -12.95 20.63
C VAL A 505 -2.68 -14.07 21.61
N PRO A 506 -2.37 -13.77 22.89
CA PRO A 506 -2.05 -14.78 23.88
C PRO A 506 -3.27 -15.67 24.14
N GLY A 507 -3.06 -16.97 24.33
CA GLY A 507 -4.12 -17.86 24.77
C GLY A 507 -4.37 -17.79 26.28
N LEU A 508 -5.49 -18.37 26.73
CA LEU A 508 -5.81 -18.54 28.16
C LEU A 508 -4.93 -19.60 28.86
N ASN A 509 -4.02 -20.25 28.13
CA ASN A 509 -3.00 -21.19 28.61
C ASN A 509 -3.44 -22.13 29.76
N PRO A 510 -4.50 -22.94 29.56
CA PRO A 510 -5.02 -23.78 30.62
C PRO A 510 -4.00 -24.85 31.05
N SER A 511 -3.86 -25.09 32.35
CA SER A 511 -2.85 -26.02 32.88
C SER A 511 -2.98 -27.43 32.33
N SER A 512 -1.91 -28.14 31.97
CA SER A 512 -2.04 -29.48 31.34
C SER A 512 -2.79 -30.54 32.17
N GLY A 513 -2.81 -30.40 33.50
CA GLY A 513 -3.56 -31.23 34.43
C GLY A 513 -4.70 -30.48 35.12
N SER A 514 -5.68 -31.25 35.61
CA SER A 514 -6.68 -30.76 36.56
C SER A 514 -6.27 -31.10 38.00
N PHE A 515 -6.78 -30.34 38.96
CA PHE A 515 -6.54 -30.57 40.38
C PHE A 515 -7.87 -30.71 41.14
N VAL A 516 -7.79 -31.18 42.38
CA VAL A 516 -8.95 -31.23 43.28
C VAL A 516 -8.96 -29.94 44.10
N PRO A 517 -9.94 -29.05 43.92
CA PRO A 517 -9.97 -27.76 44.59
C PRO A 517 -10.31 -27.91 46.08
N SER A 518 -9.75 -27.01 46.88
CA SER A 518 -10.18 -26.74 48.25
C SER A 518 -11.68 -26.37 48.29
N PRO A 519 -12.42 -26.74 49.37
CA PRO A 519 -13.84 -26.42 49.49
C PRO A 519 -14.11 -24.93 49.30
N LEU A 520 -15.21 -24.59 48.63
CA LEU A 520 -15.65 -23.21 48.46
C LEU A 520 -16.04 -22.63 49.83
N TYR A 521 -15.36 -21.57 50.23
CA TYR A 521 -15.69 -20.82 51.44
C TYR A 521 -16.54 -19.61 51.02
N PHE A 522 -17.86 -19.80 51.02
CA PHE A 522 -18.79 -18.69 50.85
C PHE A 522 -18.74 -17.88 52.15
N GLY A 523 -18.04 -16.74 52.14
CA GLY A 523 -17.86 -15.89 53.32
C GLY A 523 -19.19 -15.71 54.07
N GLY A 524 -19.19 -16.08 55.35
CA GLY A 524 -20.34 -15.92 56.24
C GLY A 524 -20.42 -14.55 56.88
#